data_AF-B7FPL5-F1
#
_entry.id   AF-B7FPL5-F1
#
_cell.length_a   1.000
_cell.length_b   1.000
_cell.length_c   1.000
_cell.angle_alpha   90.00
_cell.angle_beta   90.00
_cell.angle_gamma   90.00
#
_symmetry.space_group_name_H-M   'P 1'
#
loop_
_entity.id
_entity.type
_entity.pdbx_description
1 polymer ?
#
loop_
_entity_poly.entity_id
_entity_poly.type
_entity_poly.pdbx_seq_one_letter_code
_entity_poly.pdbx_strand_id
1 'polypeptide(L)'
;MDAPPEWDLLLSAAQKNQPDRIKEMVRSGVSASHANGVGQTALHVAALWGNGILLTGATVLRNSEVSAVQALLESGANVHSQNNLTGGTPLHMVLQSRKAAGKKMEETVELLLDFGADPSQTDHFGKLPVDYLIEHQPVSQLVAKLQPKAPEIFLAIGNRDVAQVKALLASKQEGIVTLEYKHQTPLSFAVTETAGSNGTRSEDEAILRIIKSLLHEKADPNYARTDLEDSFDPPLVQILRGLRECYNSDGQSSLLESVASELISGGAKIDSDVTAMLHNSARRNELRMVKFLIERLGLNPNVPNRQGMTALQFASRSGQMDVLKYLTGLSAIDIKVKDHQGQTALSAAQANGKTEAAMLLLKAAAEGS
;
A
#
# COMPACT_ATOMS: atom_id res chain seq x y z
N MET A 1 -54.81 4.14 -7.33
CA MET A 1 -53.39 4.14 -6.93
C MET A 1 -53.30 3.22 -5.73
N ASP A 2 -52.59 2.10 -5.87
CA ASP A 2 -52.37 1.19 -4.76
C ASP A 2 -51.56 1.90 -3.65
N ALA A 3 -51.77 1.50 -2.40
CA ALA A 3 -50.98 2.03 -1.29
C ALA A 3 -49.49 1.74 -1.54
N PRO A 4 -48.58 2.69 -1.26
CA PRO A 4 -47.16 2.44 -1.43
C PRO A 4 -46.72 1.26 -0.56
N PRO A 5 -45.76 0.43 -1.03
CA PRO A 5 -45.26 -0.69 -0.26
C PRO A 5 -44.76 -0.26 1.12
N GLU A 6 -44.93 -1.10 2.14
CA GLU A 6 -44.58 -0.77 3.53
C GLU A 6 -43.09 -0.42 3.71
N TRP A 7 -42.19 -0.97 2.88
CA TRP A 7 -40.78 -0.60 2.89
C TRP A 7 -40.54 0.84 2.41
N ASP A 8 -41.34 1.36 1.49
CA ASP A 8 -41.23 2.73 0.97
C ASP A 8 -41.65 3.75 2.03
N LEU A 9 -42.68 3.38 2.81
CA LEU A 9 -43.10 4.13 3.99
C LEU A 9 -41.99 4.16 5.06
N LEU A 10 -41.21 3.07 5.21
CA LEU A 10 -40.11 3.00 6.16
C LEU A 10 -38.94 3.88 5.73
N LEU A 11 -38.59 3.88 4.44
CA LEU A 11 -37.59 4.78 3.86
C LEU A 11 -38.01 6.26 4.03
N SER A 12 -39.29 6.58 3.79
CA SER A 12 -39.81 7.93 4.01
C SER A 12 -39.78 8.35 5.49
N ALA A 13 -40.11 7.44 6.40
CA ALA A 13 -40.04 7.69 7.85
C ALA A 13 -38.58 7.94 8.29
N ALA A 14 -37.63 7.16 7.78
CA ALA A 14 -36.20 7.36 8.01
C ALA A 14 -35.69 8.71 7.48
N GLN A 15 -36.09 9.09 6.27
CA GLN A 15 -35.76 10.37 5.66
C GLN A 15 -36.27 11.56 6.51
N LYS A 16 -37.51 11.46 7.00
CA LYS A 16 -38.20 12.51 7.77
C LYS A 16 -37.86 12.52 9.26
N ASN A 17 -36.95 11.66 9.71
CA ASN A 17 -36.58 11.48 11.11
C ASN A 17 -37.79 11.15 12.02
N GLN A 18 -38.56 10.12 11.68
CA GLN A 18 -39.77 9.69 12.42
C GLN A 18 -39.54 8.39 13.21
N PRO A 19 -38.85 8.45 14.36
CA PRO A 19 -38.42 7.26 15.12
C PRO A 19 -39.57 6.40 15.65
N ASP A 20 -40.64 7.02 16.17
CA ASP A 20 -41.78 6.28 16.72
C ASP A 20 -42.51 5.50 15.63
N ARG A 21 -42.66 6.13 14.46
CA ARG A 21 -43.24 5.49 13.28
C ARG A 21 -42.38 4.33 12.79
N ILE A 22 -41.05 4.48 12.80
CA ILE A 22 -40.12 3.39 12.47
C ILE A 22 -40.32 2.22 13.43
N LYS A 23 -40.33 2.48 14.74
CA LYS A 23 -40.52 1.45 15.78
C LYS A 23 -41.87 0.75 15.64
N GLU A 24 -42.94 1.49 15.36
CA GLU A 24 -44.27 0.94 15.12
C GLU A 24 -44.28 0.01 13.89
N MET A 25 -43.72 0.47 12.77
CA MET A 25 -43.66 -0.32 11.53
C MET A 25 -42.82 -1.60 11.69
N VAL A 26 -41.71 -1.54 12.43
CA VAL A 26 -40.91 -2.75 12.67
C VAL A 26 -41.65 -3.71 13.59
N ARG A 27 -42.36 -3.22 14.61
CA ARG A 27 -43.23 -4.05 15.47
C ARG A 27 -44.39 -4.68 14.70
N SER A 28 -44.90 -4.03 13.66
CA SER A 28 -45.94 -4.61 12.78
C SER A 28 -45.41 -5.62 11.77
N GLY A 29 -44.09 -5.88 11.76
CA GLY A 29 -43.46 -6.94 10.96
C GLY A 29 -42.60 -6.46 9.78
N VAL A 30 -42.46 -5.13 9.57
CA VAL A 30 -41.58 -4.62 8.51
C VAL A 30 -40.12 -4.81 8.93
N SER A 31 -39.32 -5.48 8.09
CA SER A 31 -37.89 -5.65 8.39
C SER A 31 -37.15 -4.30 8.39
N ALA A 32 -36.46 -3.99 9.49
CA ALA A 32 -35.61 -2.79 9.60
C ALA A 32 -34.45 -2.78 8.59
N SER A 33 -34.08 -3.95 8.06
CA SER A 33 -33.03 -4.14 7.05
C SER A 33 -33.58 -4.30 5.63
N HIS A 34 -34.88 -4.13 5.40
CA HIS A 34 -35.44 -4.26 4.06
C HIS A 34 -34.81 -3.22 3.12
N ALA A 35 -34.34 -3.69 1.97
CA ALA A 35 -33.72 -2.85 0.95
C ALA A 35 -34.71 -2.59 -0.19
N ASN A 36 -34.68 -1.38 -0.75
CA ASN A 36 -35.43 -1.05 -1.96
C ASN A 36 -34.77 -1.68 -3.21
N GLY A 37 -35.32 -1.41 -4.40
CA GLY A 37 -34.83 -1.97 -5.67
C GLY A 37 -33.38 -1.64 -6.03
N VAL A 38 -32.72 -0.68 -5.36
CA VAL A 38 -31.30 -0.35 -5.54
C VAL A 38 -30.42 -0.80 -4.37
N GLY A 39 -30.94 -1.65 -3.48
CA GLY A 39 -30.19 -2.15 -2.32
C GLY A 39 -30.09 -1.15 -1.16
N GLN A 40 -30.77 0.01 -1.22
CA GLN A 40 -30.75 0.97 -0.11
C GLN A 40 -31.75 0.58 0.97
N THR A 41 -31.26 0.48 2.20
CA THR A 41 -32.09 0.29 3.40
C THR A 41 -32.52 1.63 3.99
N ALA A 42 -33.52 1.60 4.88
CA ALA A 42 -33.90 2.77 5.66
C ALA A 42 -32.72 3.37 6.44
N LEU A 43 -31.76 2.55 6.87
CA LEU A 43 -30.56 3.00 7.59
C LEU A 43 -29.61 3.80 6.69
N HIS A 44 -29.45 3.42 5.42
CA HIS A 44 -28.71 4.23 4.44
C HIS A 44 -29.35 5.62 4.28
N VAL A 45 -30.68 5.66 4.18
CA VAL A 45 -31.42 6.92 4.02
C VAL A 45 -31.28 7.77 5.27
N ALA A 46 -31.49 7.20 6.47
CA ALA A 46 -31.33 7.95 7.72
C ALA A 46 -29.91 8.52 7.88
N ALA A 47 -28.88 7.72 7.56
CA ALA A 47 -27.48 8.11 7.61
C ALA A 47 -27.14 9.21 6.60
N LEU A 48 -27.61 9.09 5.35
CA LEU A 48 -27.43 10.11 4.30
C LEU A 48 -28.03 11.47 4.70
N TRP A 49 -29.16 11.49 5.42
CA TRP A 49 -29.77 12.74 5.88
C TRP A 49 -29.18 13.23 7.22
N GLY A 50 -28.25 12.47 7.81
CA GLY A 50 -27.58 12.75 9.08
C GLY A 50 -28.51 12.65 10.28
N ASN A 51 -29.63 11.92 10.18
CA ASN A 51 -30.69 11.93 11.18
C ASN A 51 -30.29 11.15 12.46
N GLY A 52 -29.20 11.57 13.12
CA GLY A 52 -28.61 10.96 14.32
C GLY A 52 -28.75 11.77 15.61
N ILE A 53 -29.47 12.90 15.62
CA ILE A 53 -29.42 13.87 16.74
C ILE A 53 -29.82 13.25 18.10
N LEU A 54 -29.02 13.58 19.13
CA LEU A 54 -29.39 13.59 20.55
C LEU A 54 -28.93 14.94 21.15
N LEU A 55 -29.90 15.80 21.50
CA LEU A 55 -29.68 17.18 21.96
C LEU A 55 -28.79 17.24 23.22
N THR A 56 -27.66 17.93 23.14
CA THR A 56 -26.91 18.37 24.32
C THR A 56 -26.69 19.88 24.27
N GLY A 57 -27.43 20.62 25.10
CA GLY A 57 -27.24 22.06 25.29
C GLY A 57 -28.49 22.85 25.72
N ALA A 58 -29.00 22.60 26.93
CA ALA A 58 -29.79 23.54 27.73
C ALA A 58 -31.11 24.11 27.17
N THR A 59 -32.04 23.27 26.72
CA THR A 59 -33.48 23.51 26.91
C THR A 59 -34.21 22.18 27.08
N VAL A 60 -34.66 21.94 28.31
CA VAL A 60 -35.46 20.79 28.74
C VAL A 60 -36.79 20.77 28.00
N LEU A 61 -37.10 19.67 27.31
CA LEU A 61 -38.43 19.06 27.33
C LEU A 61 -38.31 17.52 27.21
N ARG A 62 -38.47 16.86 28.35
CA ARG A 62 -39.11 15.54 28.58
C ARG A 62 -38.98 14.48 27.46
N ASN A 63 -38.29 13.37 27.79
CA ASN A 63 -38.16 12.11 27.04
C ASN A 63 -37.20 12.11 25.84
N SER A 64 -36.07 11.39 25.99
CA SER A 64 -35.52 10.43 25.01
C SER A 64 -35.89 10.62 23.52
N GLU A 65 -35.43 11.68 22.86
CA GLU A 65 -35.56 11.81 21.40
C GLU A 65 -34.61 10.82 20.71
N VAL A 66 -35.10 9.60 20.48
CA VAL A 66 -34.41 8.58 19.69
C VAL A 66 -34.40 9.06 18.24
N SER A 67 -33.24 9.13 17.60
CA SER A 67 -33.16 9.50 16.17
C SER A 67 -33.65 8.37 15.26
N ALA A 68 -33.93 8.64 13.98
CA ALA A 68 -34.28 7.57 13.04
C ALA A 68 -33.16 6.54 12.88
N VAL A 69 -31.89 6.97 12.91
CA VAL A 69 -30.73 6.06 12.90
C VAL A 69 -30.76 5.16 14.12
N GLN A 70 -30.93 5.74 15.32
CA GLN A 70 -30.98 4.98 16.57
C GLN A 70 -32.18 4.01 16.60
N ALA A 71 -33.36 4.46 16.18
CA ALA A 71 -34.56 3.64 16.13
C ALA A 71 -34.39 2.43 15.21
N LEU A 72 -33.75 2.60 14.05
CA LEU A 72 -33.47 1.51 13.12
C LEU A 72 -32.46 0.52 13.69
N LEU A 73 -31.37 1.00 14.29
CA LEU A 73 -30.33 0.16 14.89
C LEU A 73 -30.86 -0.64 16.09
N GLU A 74 -31.60 0.01 16.99
CA GLU A 74 -32.30 -0.65 18.12
C GLU A 74 -33.32 -1.70 17.64
N SER A 75 -33.87 -1.51 16.44
CA SER A 75 -34.82 -2.44 15.81
C SER A 75 -34.14 -3.52 14.97
N GLY A 76 -32.81 -3.65 15.04
CA GLY A 76 -32.05 -4.71 14.37
C GLY A 76 -31.72 -4.45 12.90
N ALA A 77 -31.66 -3.18 12.47
CA ALA A 77 -31.14 -2.84 11.14
C ALA A 77 -29.67 -3.25 11.02
N ASN A 78 -29.31 -3.95 9.94
CA ASN A 78 -27.94 -4.36 9.68
C ASN A 78 -27.09 -3.15 9.27
N VAL A 79 -26.17 -2.78 10.17
CA VAL A 79 -25.25 -1.64 10.03
C VAL A 79 -24.22 -1.83 8.89
N HIS A 80 -23.97 -3.06 8.45
CA HIS A 80 -23.02 -3.43 7.40
C HIS A 80 -23.65 -3.59 6.01
N SER A 81 -24.96 -3.32 5.87
CA SER A 81 -25.65 -3.47 4.59
C SER A 81 -24.97 -2.61 3.52
N GLN A 82 -24.61 -3.19 2.37
CA GLN A 82 -24.08 -2.47 1.22
C GLN A 82 -25.20 -2.25 0.20
N ASN A 83 -25.33 -1.03 -0.32
CA ASN A 83 -26.25 -0.77 -1.41
C ASN A 83 -25.68 -1.22 -2.77
N ASN A 84 -26.53 -1.44 -3.77
CA ASN A 84 -26.10 -1.96 -5.07
C ASN A 84 -25.50 -0.89 -6.00
N LEU A 85 -25.64 0.40 -5.66
CA LEU A 85 -25.19 1.52 -6.51
C LEU A 85 -23.68 1.73 -6.37
N THR A 86 -23.20 1.81 -5.14
CA THR A 86 -21.79 2.11 -4.83
C THR A 86 -21.13 1.01 -4.01
N GLY A 87 -21.88 0.07 -3.43
CA GLY A 87 -21.37 -0.80 -2.38
C GLY A 87 -21.20 -0.09 -1.04
N GLY A 88 -21.61 1.18 -0.94
CA GLY A 88 -21.43 1.96 0.28
C GLY A 88 -22.36 1.51 1.39
N THR A 89 -21.80 1.38 2.59
CA THR A 89 -22.54 1.14 3.84
C THR A 89 -23.20 2.42 4.37
N PRO A 90 -24.08 2.36 5.38
CA PRO A 90 -24.57 3.55 6.08
C PRO A 90 -23.45 4.50 6.55
N LEU A 91 -22.29 3.95 6.95
CA LEU A 91 -21.11 4.73 7.34
C LEU A 91 -20.50 5.52 6.17
N HIS A 92 -20.49 4.95 4.96
CA HIS A 92 -20.11 5.70 3.75
C HIS A 92 -21.13 6.80 3.43
N MET A 93 -22.43 6.49 3.55
CA MET A 93 -23.51 7.43 3.17
C MET A 93 -23.49 8.71 3.99
N VAL A 94 -23.24 8.62 5.30
CA VAL A 94 -23.16 9.80 6.16
C VAL A 94 -21.97 10.69 5.81
N LEU A 95 -20.81 10.10 5.48
CA LEU A 95 -19.59 10.84 5.15
C LEU A 95 -19.62 11.45 3.73
N GLN A 96 -20.30 10.80 2.78
CA GLN A 96 -20.54 11.34 1.44
C GLN A 96 -21.59 12.47 1.42
N SER A 97 -22.36 12.61 2.50
CA SER A 97 -23.51 13.49 2.51
C SER A 97 -23.12 14.97 2.57
N ARG A 98 -23.71 15.77 1.68
CA ARG A 98 -23.73 17.24 1.82
C ARG A 98 -24.83 17.73 2.77
N LYS A 99 -25.73 16.84 3.20
CA LYS A 99 -26.89 17.16 4.06
C LYS A 99 -26.59 16.91 5.54
N ALA A 100 -25.69 15.98 5.84
CA ALA A 100 -25.15 15.73 7.17
C ALA A 100 -23.79 16.43 7.27
N ALA A 101 -23.73 17.54 8.01
CA ALA A 101 -22.48 18.28 8.19
C ALA A 101 -22.29 18.72 9.64
N GLY A 102 -21.03 18.87 10.06
CA GLY A 102 -20.66 19.25 11.42
C GLY A 102 -21.17 18.24 12.45
N LYS A 103 -21.67 18.74 13.58
CA LYS A 103 -22.10 17.92 14.74
C LYS A 103 -23.10 16.80 14.39
N LYS A 104 -24.02 17.07 13.45
CA LYS A 104 -25.04 16.11 13.02
C LYS A 104 -24.43 14.88 12.32
N MET A 105 -23.36 15.10 11.55
CA MET A 105 -22.58 14.04 10.92
C MET A 105 -21.79 13.25 11.96
N GLU A 106 -21.09 13.96 12.85
CA GLU A 106 -20.27 13.36 13.92
C GLU A 106 -21.11 12.44 14.82
N GLU A 107 -22.24 12.92 15.33
CA GLU A 107 -23.15 12.14 16.20
C GLU A 107 -23.69 10.89 15.48
N THR A 108 -24.01 11.00 14.19
CA THR A 108 -24.48 9.85 13.39
C THR A 108 -23.37 8.83 13.18
N VAL A 109 -22.13 9.27 12.92
CA VAL A 109 -20.98 8.38 12.76
C VAL A 109 -20.67 7.68 14.08
N GLU A 110 -20.64 8.41 15.20
CA GLU A 110 -20.40 7.81 16.53
C GLU A 110 -21.44 6.75 16.85
N LEU A 111 -22.72 7.04 16.63
CA LEU A 111 -23.80 6.08 16.87
C LEU A 111 -23.66 4.84 15.98
N LEU A 112 -23.29 4.98 14.70
CA LEU A 112 -23.06 3.83 13.83
C LEU A 112 -21.89 2.97 14.34
N LEU A 113 -20.79 3.59 14.78
CA LEU A 113 -19.62 2.89 15.33
C LEU A 113 -19.96 2.18 16.65
N ASP A 114 -20.75 2.81 17.53
CA ASP A 114 -21.21 2.21 18.79
C ASP A 114 -22.06 0.95 18.57
N PHE A 115 -22.80 0.90 17.46
CA PHE A 115 -23.57 -0.27 17.02
C PHE A 115 -22.75 -1.23 16.13
N GLY A 116 -21.43 -1.06 16.07
CA GLY A 116 -20.52 -2.00 15.44
C GLY A 116 -20.29 -1.79 13.95
N ALA A 117 -20.60 -0.62 13.38
CA ALA A 117 -20.21 -0.30 12.00
C ALA A 117 -18.70 -0.51 11.82
N ASP A 118 -18.33 -1.23 10.75
CA ASP A 118 -16.94 -1.51 10.43
C ASP A 118 -16.34 -0.36 9.58
N PRO A 119 -15.40 0.44 10.12
CA PRO A 119 -14.75 1.50 9.35
C PRO A 119 -13.74 0.98 8.32
N SER A 120 -13.41 -0.32 8.35
CA SER A 120 -12.51 -0.97 7.38
C SER A 120 -13.22 -1.59 6.18
N GLN A 121 -14.56 -1.70 6.23
CA GLN A 121 -15.33 -2.23 5.11
C GLN A 121 -15.26 -1.27 3.93
N THR A 122 -14.83 -1.74 2.76
CA THR A 122 -14.74 -0.94 1.54
C THR A 122 -16.01 -1.01 0.70
N ASP A 123 -16.27 0.04 -0.07
CA ASP A 123 -17.31 0.03 -1.10
C ASP A 123 -16.86 -0.66 -2.41
N HIS A 124 -17.68 -0.65 -3.47
CA HIS A 124 -17.35 -1.28 -4.76
C HIS A 124 -16.19 -0.58 -5.49
N PHE A 125 -15.77 0.62 -5.06
CA PHE A 125 -14.61 1.33 -5.59
C PHE A 125 -13.34 1.08 -4.76
N GLY A 126 -13.42 0.25 -3.71
CA GLY A 126 -12.30 0.00 -2.80
C GLY A 126 -12.03 1.17 -1.86
N LYS A 127 -12.95 2.15 -1.76
CA LYS A 127 -12.81 3.31 -0.87
C LYS A 127 -13.28 2.96 0.53
N LEU A 128 -12.57 3.46 1.53
CA LEU A 128 -12.97 3.43 2.92
C LEU A 128 -13.98 4.55 3.21
N PRO A 129 -14.80 4.43 4.26
CA PRO A 129 -15.64 5.53 4.72
C PRO A 129 -14.85 6.82 4.95
N VAL A 130 -13.67 6.71 5.59
CA VAL A 130 -12.80 7.86 5.90
C VAL A 130 -12.29 8.60 4.65
N ASP A 131 -12.25 7.96 3.49
CA ASP A 131 -11.79 8.58 2.24
C ASP A 131 -12.78 9.63 1.72
N TYR A 132 -14.04 9.56 2.14
CA TYR A 132 -15.10 10.51 1.76
C TYR A 132 -15.14 11.75 2.65
N LEU A 133 -14.25 11.83 3.63
CA LEU A 133 -14.16 12.94 4.55
C LEU A 133 -13.52 14.15 3.88
N ILE A 134 -14.28 15.22 3.70
CA ILE A 134 -13.79 16.45 3.03
C ILE A 134 -12.96 17.28 4.03
N GLU A 135 -11.78 17.76 3.59
CA GLU A 135 -10.76 18.48 4.38
C GLU A 135 -11.24 19.70 5.20
N HIS A 136 -12.45 20.22 4.95
CA HIS A 136 -12.99 21.41 5.61
C HIS A 136 -13.91 21.14 6.80
N GLN A 137 -14.14 19.89 7.21
CA GLN A 137 -14.91 19.58 8.41
C GLN A 137 -13.99 19.50 9.65
N PRO A 138 -14.46 19.79 10.88
CA PRO A 138 -13.66 19.68 12.09
C PRO A 138 -13.56 18.21 12.54
N VAL A 139 -12.60 17.44 12.00
CA VAL A 139 -12.70 15.96 12.05
C VAL A 139 -11.56 15.22 12.75
N SER A 140 -10.65 15.91 13.46
CA SER A 140 -9.44 15.26 14.00
C SER A 140 -9.72 14.04 14.90
N GLN A 141 -10.75 14.10 15.76
CA GLN A 141 -11.13 12.98 16.62
C GLN A 141 -11.89 11.88 15.87
N LEU A 142 -12.73 12.25 14.90
CA LEU A 142 -13.53 11.30 14.14
C LEU A 142 -12.69 10.55 13.10
N VAL A 143 -11.72 11.22 12.47
CA VAL A 143 -10.72 10.57 11.60
C VAL A 143 -10.03 9.45 12.38
N ALA A 144 -9.57 9.70 13.61
CA ALA A 144 -8.91 8.67 14.41
C ALA A 144 -9.81 7.44 14.68
N LYS A 145 -11.13 7.64 14.85
CA LYS A 145 -12.12 6.56 15.03
C LYS A 145 -12.46 5.83 13.72
N LEU A 146 -12.40 6.53 12.59
CA LEU A 146 -12.72 6.03 11.25
C LEU A 146 -11.53 5.42 10.52
N GLN A 147 -10.30 5.71 10.95
CA GLN A 147 -9.13 5.03 10.41
C GLN A 147 -9.24 3.55 10.77
N PRO A 148 -9.16 2.64 9.78
CA PRO A 148 -9.13 1.21 10.09
C PRO A 148 -7.98 0.96 11.06
N LYS A 149 -8.28 0.27 12.17
CA LYS A 149 -7.23 -0.12 13.11
C LYS A 149 -6.22 -0.97 12.34
N ALA A 150 -4.95 -0.57 12.41
CA ALA A 150 -3.87 -1.37 11.84
C ALA A 150 -3.98 -2.78 12.40
N PRO A 151 -4.01 -3.83 11.55
CA PRO A 151 -4.03 -5.19 12.04
C PRO A 151 -2.83 -5.44 12.96
N GLU A 152 -3.00 -6.31 13.95
CA GLU A 152 -1.99 -6.51 15.02
C GLU A 152 -0.60 -6.82 14.47
N ILE A 153 -0.51 -7.55 13.35
CA ILE A 153 0.75 -7.87 12.67
C ILE A 153 1.48 -6.60 12.20
N PHE A 154 0.78 -5.60 11.66
CA PHE A 154 1.37 -4.34 11.21
C PHE A 154 1.83 -3.49 12.40
N LEU A 155 1.05 -3.45 13.48
CA LEU A 155 1.43 -2.77 14.72
C LEU A 155 2.70 -3.38 15.33
N ALA A 156 2.75 -4.71 15.41
CA ALA A 156 3.91 -5.43 15.94
C ALA A 156 5.18 -5.16 15.11
N ILE A 157 5.05 -5.10 13.77
CA ILE A 157 6.17 -4.76 12.88
C ILE A 157 6.66 -3.33 13.11
N GLY A 158 5.74 -2.36 13.17
CA GLY A 158 6.08 -0.95 13.43
C GLY A 158 6.80 -0.77 14.76
N ASN A 159 6.35 -1.48 15.80
CA ASN A 159 6.97 -1.45 17.12
C ASN A 159 8.26 -2.27 17.25
N ARG A 160 8.71 -2.92 16.17
CA ARG A 160 9.88 -3.83 16.17
C ARG A 160 9.75 -4.99 17.16
N ASP A 161 8.52 -5.41 17.48
CA ASP A 161 8.25 -6.51 18.39
C ASP A 161 8.36 -7.87 17.69
N VAL A 162 9.60 -8.38 17.64
CA VAL A 162 9.92 -9.67 17.03
C VAL A 162 9.15 -10.83 17.67
N ALA A 163 8.88 -10.76 18.98
CA ALA A 163 8.22 -11.84 19.70
C ALA A 163 6.74 -11.91 19.34
N GLN A 164 6.06 -10.75 19.32
CA GLN A 164 4.66 -10.66 18.93
C GLN A 164 4.46 -11.04 17.45
N VAL A 165 5.33 -10.56 16.54
CA VAL A 165 5.26 -10.97 15.12
C VAL A 165 5.34 -12.49 14.99
N LYS A 166 6.30 -13.14 15.65
CA LYS A 166 6.43 -14.61 15.60
C LYS A 166 5.22 -15.33 16.19
N ALA A 167 4.67 -14.83 17.30
CA ALA A 167 3.47 -15.41 17.91
C ALA A 167 2.26 -15.33 16.97
N LEU A 168 2.07 -14.16 16.32
CA LEU A 168 1.01 -13.96 15.34
C LEU A 168 1.19 -14.86 14.11
N LEU A 169 2.39 -14.97 13.57
CA LEU A 169 2.68 -15.90 12.47
C LEU A 169 2.43 -17.37 12.87
N ALA A 170 2.81 -17.77 14.09
CA ALA A 170 2.60 -19.12 14.60
C ALA A 170 1.12 -19.46 14.86
N SER A 171 0.25 -18.46 15.02
CA SER A 171 -1.20 -18.65 15.18
C SER A 171 -1.86 -19.28 13.95
N LYS A 172 -1.18 -19.27 12.80
CA LYS A 172 -1.65 -19.78 11.50
C LYS A 172 -3.02 -19.25 11.09
N GLN A 173 -3.34 -18.02 11.47
CA GLN A 173 -4.46 -17.31 10.89
C GLN A 173 -4.29 -17.27 9.37
N GLU A 174 -5.29 -17.79 8.65
CA GLU A 174 -5.25 -17.88 7.18
C GLU A 174 -5.08 -16.48 6.56
N GLY A 175 -4.15 -16.36 5.62
CA GLY A 175 -3.87 -15.11 4.93
C GLY A 175 -3.11 -14.04 5.73
N ILE A 176 -2.57 -14.34 6.92
CA ILE A 176 -1.88 -13.31 7.74
C ILE A 176 -0.72 -12.64 7.00
N VAL A 177 0.04 -13.38 6.19
CA VAL A 177 1.17 -12.84 5.39
C VAL A 177 0.73 -12.16 4.09
N THR A 178 -0.51 -12.38 3.66
CA THR A 178 -1.12 -11.75 2.48
C THR A 178 -2.11 -10.65 2.86
N LEU A 179 -2.27 -10.37 4.17
CA LEU A 179 -3.19 -9.36 4.66
C LEU A 179 -2.76 -7.99 4.16
N GLU A 180 -3.65 -7.29 3.47
CA GLU A 180 -3.38 -5.93 3.00
C GLU A 180 -3.82 -4.90 4.03
N TYR A 181 -2.94 -3.95 4.32
CA TYR A 181 -3.26 -2.75 5.09
C TYR A 181 -2.53 -1.57 4.47
N LYS A 182 -3.27 -0.51 4.15
CA LYS A 182 -2.75 0.67 3.42
C LYS A 182 -1.98 0.27 2.16
N HIS A 183 -2.54 -0.67 1.41
CA HIS A 183 -1.99 -1.20 0.15
C HIS A 183 -0.66 -1.97 0.29
N GLN A 184 -0.26 -2.32 1.51
CA GLN A 184 0.96 -3.06 1.80
C GLN A 184 0.62 -4.40 2.42
N THR A 185 1.41 -5.43 2.09
CA THR A 185 1.48 -6.66 2.87
C THR A 185 2.36 -6.44 4.11
N PRO A 186 2.37 -7.34 5.10
CA PRO A 186 3.26 -7.21 6.24
C PRO A 186 4.74 -7.17 5.81
N LEU A 187 5.12 -7.89 4.76
CA LEU A 187 6.50 -7.87 4.24
C LEU A 187 6.85 -6.53 3.58
N SER A 188 6.00 -5.99 2.72
CA SER A 188 6.27 -4.69 2.09
C SER A 188 6.24 -3.54 3.10
N PHE A 189 5.38 -3.63 4.12
CA PHE A 189 5.37 -2.70 5.25
C PHE A 189 6.68 -2.78 6.03
N ALA A 190 7.11 -3.99 6.41
CA ALA A 190 8.38 -4.19 7.10
C ALA A 190 9.58 -3.65 6.31
N VAL A 191 9.56 -3.78 4.97
CA VAL A 191 10.60 -3.23 4.09
C VAL A 191 10.56 -1.70 4.03
N THR A 192 9.38 -1.09 3.96
CA THR A 192 9.26 0.39 4.01
C THR A 192 9.85 0.96 5.29
N GLU A 193 9.61 0.25 6.39
CA GLU A 193 10.11 0.57 7.72
C GLU A 193 11.66 0.49 7.85
N THR A 194 12.35 -0.22 6.95
CA THR A 194 13.82 -0.25 6.89
C THR A 194 14.43 0.97 6.20
N ALA A 195 13.73 1.52 5.20
CA ALA A 195 14.27 2.60 4.36
C ALA A 195 14.19 3.98 5.04
N GLY A 196 13.34 4.14 6.05
CA GLY A 196 13.10 5.40 6.74
C GLY A 196 13.87 5.62 8.05
N SER A 197 14.62 4.64 8.56
CA SER A 197 15.14 4.70 9.94
C SER A 197 16.60 5.15 10.04
N ASN A 198 16.84 6.24 10.77
CA ASN A 198 18.07 6.44 11.56
C ASN A 198 18.04 5.56 12.83
N GLY A 199 17.67 4.29 12.65
CA GLY A 199 17.40 3.36 13.73
C GLY A 199 18.67 3.03 14.52
N THR A 200 18.49 2.63 15.78
CA THR A 200 19.56 2.00 16.54
C THR A 200 19.88 0.64 15.93
N ARG A 201 21.11 0.16 16.14
CA ARG A 201 21.53 -1.19 15.72
C ARG A 201 20.57 -2.30 16.18
N SER A 202 19.95 -2.13 17.35
CA SER A 202 18.98 -3.10 17.87
C SER A 202 17.68 -3.11 17.07
N GLU A 203 17.23 -1.96 16.58
CA GLU A 203 16.03 -1.85 15.74
C GLU A 203 16.29 -2.44 14.34
N ASP A 204 17.48 -2.23 13.79
CA ASP A 204 17.93 -2.83 12.53
C ASP A 204 17.98 -4.37 12.62
N GLU A 205 18.53 -4.90 13.72
CA GLU A 205 18.53 -6.35 13.95
C GLU A 205 17.11 -6.91 14.14
N ALA A 206 16.22 -6.15 14.78
CA ALA A 206 14.84 -6.55 14.98
C ALA A 206 14.06 -6.61 13.66
N ILE A 207 14.12 -5.55 12.84
CA ILE A 207 13.40 -5.51 11.55
C ILE A 207 13.92 -6.58 10.59
N LEU A 208 15.23 -6.84 10.57
CA LEU A 208 15.80 -7.92 9.77
C LEU A 208 15.27 -9.29 10.22
N ARG A 209 15.15 -9.55 11.52
CA ARG A 209 14.57 -10.81 12.05
C ARG A 209 13.09 -10.95 11.69
N ILE A 210 12.34 -9.84 11.70
CA ILE A 210 10.94 -9.79 11.28
C ILE A 210 10.82 -10.20 9.80
N ILE A 211 11.60 -9.55 8.92
CA ILE A 211 11.60 -9.85 7.47
C ILE A 211 11.91 -11.32 7.21
N LYS A 212 12.94 -11.88 7.86
CA LYS A 212 13.27 -13.31 7.76
C LYS A 212 12.11 -14.21 8.20
N SER A 213 11.41 -13.83 9.26
CA SER A 213 10.26 -14.60 9.76
C SER A 213 9.09 -14.59 8.78
N LEU A 214 8.81 -13.44 8.16
CA LEU A 214 7.78 -13.30 7.13
C LEU A 214 8.11 -14.14 5.87
N LEU A 215 9.37 -14.10 5.41
CA LEU A 215 9.82 -14.90 4.28
C LEU A 215 9.77 -16.41 4.57
N HIS A 216 10.11 -16.83 5.79
CA HIS A 216 9.97 -18.23 6.22
C HIS A 216 8.53 -18.72 6.12
N GLU A 217 7.55 -17.87 6.47
CA GLU A 217 6.12 -18.13 6.31
C GLU A 217 5.59 -17.88 4.88
N LYS A 218 6.49 -17.80 3.89
CA LYS A 218 6.17 -17.66 2.46
C LYS A 218 5.42 -16.38 2.09
N ALA A 219 5.66 -15.27 2.81
CA ALA A 219 5.24 -13.96 2.34
C ALA A 219 5.85 -13.68 0.95
N ASP A 220 5.05 -13.17 0.01
CA ASP A 220 5.50 -12.93 -1.37
C ASP A 220 6.43 -11.70 -1.44
N PRO A 221 7.73 -11.87 -1.75
CA PRO A 221 8.66 -10.74 -1.86
C PRO A 221 8.50 -9.96 -3.17
N ASN A 222 7.61 -10.39 -4.07
CA ASN A 222 7.34 -9.76 -5.35
C ASN A 222 5.99 -9.02 -5.38
N TYR A 223 5.29 -8.96 -4.24
CA TYR A 223 4.02 -8.22 -4.17
C TYR A 223 4.27 -6.77 -4.57
N ALA A 224 3.54 -6.33 -5.58
CA ALA A 224 3.53 -4.97 -6.07
C ALA A 224 2.10 -4.62 -6.48
N ARG A 225 1.75 -3.36 -6.28
CA ARG A 225 0.40 -2.88 -6.53
C ARG A 225 0.45 -1.87 -7.67
N THR A 226 -0.07 -2.26 -8.84
CA THR A 226 0.02 -1.50 -10.10
C THR A 226 -1.30 -0.87 -10.54
N ASP A 227 -2.37 -1.04 -9.78
CA ASP A 227 -3.74 -0.59 -10.08
C ASP A 227 -4.03 0.86 -9.63
N LEU A 228 -3.11 1.47 -8.87
CA LEU A 228 -3.24 2.84 -8.34
C LEU A 228 -2.18 3.76 -8.97
N GLU A 229 -2.49 5.07 -9.05
CA GLU A 229 -1.52 6.08 -9.51
C GLU A 229 -0.25 6.10 -8.63
N ASP A 230 -0.40 5.84 -7.33
CA ASP A 230 0.68 5.64 -6.38
C ASP A 230 1.11 4.16 -6.33
N SER A 231 1.70 3.68 -7.43
CA SER A 231 2.21 2.31 -7.54
C SER A 231 3.30 2.04 -6.49
N PHE A 232 3.14 0.97 -5.71
CA PHE A 232 4.20 0.50 -4.81
C PHE A 232 5.13 -0.46 -5.56
N ASP A 233 6.40 -0.07 -5.67
CA ASP A 233 7.45 -0.92 -6.23
C ASP A 233 7.57 -2.22 -5.41
N PRO A 234 7.96 -3.35 -6.02
CA PRO A 234 8.28 -4.56 -5.28
C PRO A 234 9.32 -4.29 -4.17
N PRO A 235 9.25 -5.00 -3.02
CA PRO A 235 10.14 -4.81 -1.88
C PRO A 235 11.63 -4.73 -2.23
N LEU A 236 12.12 -5.58 -3.14
CA LEU A 236 13.51 -5.55 -3.57
C LEU A 236 13.89 -4.23 -4.27
N VAL A 237 13.03 -3.75 -5.18
CA VAL A 237 13.28 -2.51 -5.92
C VAL A 237 13.32 -1.31 -4.96
N GLN A 238 12.45 -1.28 -3.95
CA GLN A 238 12.43 -0.24 -2.92
C GLN A 238 13.76 -0.19 -2.14
N ILE A 239 14.24 -1.35 -1.66
CA ILE A 239 15.50 -1.45 -0.92
C ILE A 239 16.68 -1.01 -1.79
N LEU A 240 16.73 -1.43 -3.05
CA LEU A 240 17.82 -1.09 -3.94
C LEU A 240 17.86 0.41 -4.29
N ARG A 241 16.70 1.08 -4.38
CA ARG A 241 16.66 2.54 -4.53
C ARG A 241 17.23 3.24 -3.30
N GLY A 242 16.82 2.85 -2.09
CA GLY A 242 17.37 3.39 -0.85
C GLY A 242 18.87 3.12 -0.70
N LEU A 243 19.33 1.93 -1.05
CA LEU A 243 20.75 1.57 -1.00
C LEU A 243 21.60 2.43 -1.94
N ARG A 244 21.10 2.70 -3.15
CA ARG A 244 21.76 3.60 -4.10
C ARG A 244 21.89 5.02 -3.55
N GLU A 245 20.86 5.51 -2.86
CA GLU A 245 20.89 6.83 -2.21
C GLU A 245 21.93 6.86 -1.08
N CYS A 246 22.00 5.82 -0.24
CA CYS A 246 23.04 5.68 0.77
C CYS A 246 24.46 5.67 0.15
N TYR A 247 24.68 4.92 -0.93
CA TYR A 247 25.98 4.89 -1.59
C TYR A 247 26.38 6.23 -2.20
N ASN A 248 25.40 7.01 -2.69
CA ASN A 248 25.66 8.33 -3.28
C ASN A 248 25.97 9.42 -2.23
N SER A 249 25.52 9.25 -0.99
CA SER A 249 25.85 10.15 0.13
C SER A 249 27.08 9.70 0.93
N ASP A 250 27.89 8.79 0.36
CA ASP A 250 29.03 8.11 1.01
C ASP A 250 28.68 7.27 2.24
N GLY A 251 27.38 7.09 2.53
CA GLY A 251 26.89 6.21 3.57
C GLY A 251 27.12 4.72 3.27
N GLN A 252 26.95 3.91 4.32
CA GLN A 252 26.88 2.46 4.25
C GLN A 252 25.63 2.02 5.01
N SER A 253 24.86 1.09 4.45
CA SER A 253 23.75 0.45 5.17
C SER A 253 23.87 -1.06 5.07
N SER A 254 24.56 -1.64 6.04
CA SER A 254 24.65 -3.10 6.19
C SER A 254 23.27 -3.74 6.34
N LEU A 255 22.30 -3.00 6.90
CA LEU A 255 20.91 -3.42 6.97
C LEU A 255 20.30 -3.57 5.57
N LEU A 256 20.33 -2.53 4.74
CA LEU A 256 19.73 -2.58 3.39
C LEU A 256 20.37 -3.67 2.52
N GLU A 257 21.70 -3.83 2.61
CA GLU A 257 22.41 -4.92 1.94
C GLU A 257 21.93 -6.31 2.41
N SER A 258 21.75 -6.47 3.72
CA SER A 258 21.25 -7.72 4.32
C SER A 258 19.82 -7.99 3.88
N VAL A 259 18.93 -7.00 3.97
CA VAL A 259 17.53 -7.12 3.57
C VAL A 259 17.41 -7.48 2.08
N ALA A 260 18.19 -6.85 1.20
CA ALA A 260 18.20 -7.21 -0.22
C ALA A 260 18.60 -8.68 -0.43
N SER A 261 19.63 -9.16 0.29
CA SER A 261 20.10 -10.54 0.22
C SER A 261 19.05 -11.55 0.72
N GLU A 262 18.34 -11.21 1.80
CA GLU A 262 17.25 -12.02 2.33
C GLU A 262 16.05 -12.06 1.37
N LEU A 263 15.68 -10.93 0.76
CA LEU A 263 14.60 -10.87 -0.24
C LEU A 263 14.91 -11.77 -1.44
N ILE A 264 16.13 -11.73 -1.98
CA ILE A 264 16.57 -12.64 -3.05
C ILE A 264 16.48 -14.10 -2.59
N SER A 265 16.98 -14.41 -1.40
CA SER A 265 16.91 -15.77 -0.84
C SER A 265 15.47 -16.24 -0.63
N GLY A 266 14.56 -15.30 -0.34
CA GLY A 266 13.12 -15.51 -0.22
C GLY A 266 12.36 -15.59 -1.55
N GLY A 267 13.05 -15.44 -2.69
CA GLY A 267 12.43 -15.59 -4.02
C GLY A 267 12.04 -14.27 -4.71
N ALA A 268 12.62 -13.14 -4.31
CA ALA A 268 12.48 -11.89 -5.05
C ALA A 268 13.07 -12.05 -6.47
N LYS A 269 12.34 -11.59 -7.48
CA LYS A 269 12.71 -11.70 -8.89
C LYS A 269 13.67 -10.58 -9.28
N ILE A 270 14.68 -10.93 -10.06
CA ILE A 270 15.48 -9.96 -10.82
C ILE A 270 14.72 -9.68 -12.12
N ASP A 271 13.97 -8.59 -12.15
CA ASP A 271 13.18 -8.19 -13.30
C ASP A 271 13.88 -7.12 -14.17
N SER A 272 13.12 -6.49 -15.06
CA SER A 272 13.63 -5.43 -15.92
C SER A 272 14.03 -4.17 -15.16
N ASP A 273 13.44 -3.90 -14.00
CA ASP A 273 13.71 -2.69 -13.23
C ASP A 273 15.02 -2.83 -12.46
N VAL A 274 15.25 -3.99 -11.85
CA VAL A 274 16.55 -4.31 -11.23
C VAL A 274 17.66 -4.35 -12.29
N THR A 275 17.36 -4.94 -13.46
CA THR A 275 18.30 -4.95 -14.60
C THR A 275 18.60 -3.53 -15.11
N ALA A 276 17.59 -2.68 -15.25
CA ALA A 276 17.75 -1.28 -15.63
C ALA A 276 18.54 -0.48 -14.60
N MET A 277 18.47 -0.87 -13.32
CA MET A 277 19.29 -0.27 -12.27
C MET A 277 20.78 -0.52 -12.51
N LEU A 278 21.19 -1.74 -12.85
CA LEU A 278 22.58 -2.05 -13.21
C LEU A 278 23.06 -1.18 -14.38
N HIS A 279 22.26 -1.07 -15.43
CA HIS A 279 22.59 -0.24 -16.60
C HIS A 279 22.72 1.25 -16.26
N ASN A 280 21.79 1.78 -15.47
CA ASN A 280 21.81 3.18 -15.05
C ASN A 280 22.99 3.48 -14.12
N SER A 281 23.30 2.58 -13.18
CA SER A 281 24.46 2.72 -12.29
C SER A 281 25.77 2.69 -13.09
N ALA A 282 25.88 1.83 -14.09
CA ALA A 282 27.02 1.80 -14.99
C ALA A 282 27.19 3.10 -15.80
N ARG A 283 26.08 3.66 -16.30
CA ARG A 283 26.05 4.95 -17.01
C ARG A 283 26.47 6.13 -16.12
N ARG A 284 26.25 6.06 -14.81
CA ARG A 284 26.49 7.13 -13.82
C ARG A 284 27.78 6.98 -13.02
N ASN A 285 28.59 5.95 -13.28
CA ASN A 285 29.80 5.61 -12.51
C ASN A 285 29.52 5.23 -11.04
N GLU A 286 28.35 4.66 -10.74
CA GLU A 286 27.97 4.25 -9.39
C GLU A 286 28.59 2.88 -9.05
N LEU A 287 29.93 2.83 -8.91
CA LEU A 287 30.69 1.58 -8.81
C LEU A 287 30.23 0.68 -7.65
N ARG A 288 29.93 1.25 -6.46
CA ARG A 288 29.45 0.47 -5.31
C ARG A 288 28.16 -0.27 -5.63
N MET A 289 27.23 0.39 -6.31
CA MET A 289 25.96 -0.21 -6.71
C MET A 289 26.16 -1.31 -7.76
N VAL A 290 27.02 -1.07 -8.76
CA VAL A 290 27.37 -2.07 -9.78
C VAL A 290 27.97 -3.33 -9.15
N LYS A 291 28.91 -3.17 -8.20
CA LYS A 291 29.49 -4.29 -7.45
C LYS A 291 28.45 -5.03 -6.63
N PHE A 292 27.61 -4.31 -5.90
CA PHE A 292 26.56 -4.93 -5.09
C PHE A 292 25.61 -5.79 -5.95
N LEU A 293 25.10 -5.24 -7.04
CA LEU A 293 24.19 -5.96 -7.94
C LEU A 293 24.83 -7.23 -8.53
N ILE A 294 26.09 -7.17 -8.96
CA ILE A 294 26.77 -8.31 -9.59
C ILE A 294 27.27 -9.32 -8.55
N GLU A 295 28.03 -8.88 -7.55
CA GLU A 295 28.74 -9.76 -6.62
C GLU A 295 27.84 -10.27 -5.49
N ARG A 296 26.89 -9.46 -5.02
CA ARG A 296 26.01 -9.83 -3.88
C ARG A 296 24.69 -10.42 -4.33
N LEU A 297 24.06 -9.85 -5.36
CA LEU A 297 22.78 -10.36 -5.87
C LEU A 297 22.95 -11.35 -7.03
N GLY A 298 24.17 -11.54 -7.54
CA GLY A 298 24.45 -12.52 -8.59
C GLY A 298 23.93 -12.12 -9.97
N LEU A 299 23.74 -10.83 -10.25
CA LEU A 299 23.32 -10.40 -11.59
C LEU A 299 24.37 -10.76 -12.64
N ASN A 300 23.90 -11.30 -13.78
CA ASN A 300 24.74 -11.51 -14.94
C ASN A 300 25.27 -10.14 -15.45
N PRO A 301 26.59 -9.90 -15.47
CA PRO A 301 27.15 -8.62 -15.92
C PRO A 301 26.88 -8.31 -17.40
N ASN A 302 26.56 -9.34 -18.21
CA ASN A 302 26.23 -9.22 -19.64
C ASN A 302 24.73 -9.11 -19.90
N VAL A 303 23.89 -8.94 -18.88
CA VAL A 303 22.44 -8.85 -19.08
C VAL A 303 22.08 -7.68 -20.02
N PRO A 304 21.41 -7.94 -21.15
CA PRO A 304 21.04 -6.88 -22.08
C PRO A 304 19.72 -6.23 -21.67
N ASN A 305 19.56 -4.94 -21.97
CA ASN A 305 18.26 -4.28 -21.95
C ASN A 305 17.46 -4.61 -23.22
N ARG A 306 16.28 -3.99 -23.37
CA ARG A 306 15.39 -4.16 -24.54
C ARG A 306 16.00 -3.74 -25.88
N GLN A 307 17.11 -2.99 -25.89
CA GLN A 307 17.85 -2.58 -27.08
C GLN A 307 19.10 -3.46 -27.32
N GLY A 308 19.30 -4.51 -26.53
CA GLY A 308 20.50 -5.35 -26.58
C GLY A 308 21.72 -4.74 -25.88
N MET A 309 21.56 -3.60 -25.20
CA MET A 309 22.68 -2.92 -24.53
C MET A 309 22.94 -3.47 -23.13
N THR A 310 24.20 -3.70 -22.82
CA THR A 310 24.73 -4.18 -21.53
C THR A 310 25.27 -3.02 -20.69
N ALA A 311 25.54 -3.29 -19.41
CA ALA A 311 26.17 -2.33 -18.50
C ALA A 311 27.50 -1.79 -19.04
N LEU A 312 28.29 -2.66 -19.70
CA LEU A 312 29.57 -2.28 -20.29
C LEU A 312 29.40 -1.25 -21.43
N GLN A 313 28.40 -1.41 -22.30
CA GLN A 313 28.11 -0.43 -23.36
C GLN A 313 27.66 0.91 -22.80
N PHE A 314 26.82 0.91 -21.75
CA PHE A 314 26.43 2.15 -21.06
C PHE A 314 27.61 2.88 -20.44
N ALA A 315 28.48 2.17 -19.70
CA ALA A 315 29.69 2.76 -19.12
C ALA A 315 30.65 3.28 -20.19
N SER A 316 30.80 2.54 -21.31
CA SER A 316 31.67 2.91 -22.44
C SER A 316 31.21 4.17 -23.15
N ARG A 317 29.90 4.26 -23.45
CA ARG A 317 29.27 5.42 -24.06
C ARG A 317 29.44 6.68 -23.22
N SER A 318 29.36 6.55 -21.90
CA SER A 318 29.49 7.66 -20.96
C SER A 318 30.93 7.95 -20.53
N GLY A 319 31.88 7.04 -20.77
CA GLY A 319 33.28 7.16 -20.36
C GLY A 319 33.50 6.94 -18.86
N GLN A 320 32.70 6.09 -18.23
CA GLN A 320 32.72 5.87 -16.78
C GLN A 320 33.83 4.88 -16.40
N MET A 321 35.02 5.43 -16.13
CA MET A 321 36.26 4.65 -16.04
C MET A 321 36.32 3.67 -14.87
N ASP A 322 35.73 3.99 -13.71
CA ASP A 322 35.81 3.10 -12.55
C ASP A 322 34.96 1.85 -12.76
N VAL A 323 33.75 2.03 -13.28
CA VAL A 323 32.89 0.91 -13.70
C VAL A 323 33.52 0.13 -14.85
N LEU A 324 34.15 0.78 -15.85
CA LEU A 324 34.81 0.09 -16.95
C LEU A 324 35.95 -0.81 -16.47
N LYS A 325 36.85 -0.28 -15.62
CA LYS A 325 37.95 -1.04 -15.03
C LYS A 325 37.42 -2.25 -14.25
N TYR A 326 36.35 -2.05 -13.48
CA TYR A 326 35.72 -3.14 -12.75
C TYR A 326 35.11 -4.20 -13.68
N LEU A 327 34.22 -3.82 -14.59
CA LEU A 327 33.51 -4.76 -15.47
C LEU A 327 34.48 -5.54 -16.37
N THR A 328 35.48 -4.88 -16.95
CA THR A 328 36.49 -5.56 -17.80
C THR A 328 37.42 -6.48 -17.02
N GLY A 329 37.54 -6.30 -15.70
CA GLY A 329 38.27 -7.22 -14.82
C GLY A 329 37.46 -8.44 -14.37
N LEU A 330 36.16 -8.51 -14.66
CA LEU A 330 35.34 -9.67 -14.33
C LEU A 330 35.63 -10.82 -15.30
N SER A 331 35.89 -12.01 -14.78
CA SER A 331 36.12 -13.20 -15.62
C SER A 331 34.93 -13.58 -16.50
N ALA A 332 33.71 -13.25 -16.08
CA ALA A 332 32.47 -13.56 -16.79
C ALA A 332 32.05 -12.50 -17.82
N ILE A 333 32.78 -11.39 -17.97
CA ILE A 333 32.39 -10.31 -18.90
C ILE A 333 32.62 -10.72 -20.35
N ASP A 334 31.64 -10.45 -21.22
CA ASP A 334 31.80 -10.55 -22.66
C ASP A 334 31.84 -9.15 -23.28
N ILE A 335 33.06 -8.71 -23.61
CA ILE A 335 33.30 -7.40 -24.22
C ILE A 335 32.86 -7.31 -25.69
N LYS A 336 32.52 -8.45 -26.32
CA LYS A 336 32.17 -8.56 -27.75
C LYS A 336 30.66 -8.53 -27.98
N VAL A 337 29.83 -8.46 -26.93
CA VAL A 337 28.38 -8.32 -27.04
C VAL A 337 28.03 -7.13 -27.94
N LYS A 338 27.09 -7.37 -28.85
CA LYS A 338 26.54 -6.36 -29.76
C LYS A 338 25.11 -6.05 -29.37
N ASP A 339 24.76 -4.76 -29.38
CA ASP A 339 23.37 -4.34 -29.26
C ASP A 339 22.61 -4.55 -30.59
N HIS A 340 21.34 -4.17 -30.62
CA HIS A 340 20.49 -4.31 -31.82
C HIS A 340 20.94 -3.44 -33.01
N GLN A 341 21.84 -2.47 -32.78
CA GLN A 341 22.45 -1.65 -33.84
C GLN A 341 23.82 -2.22 -34.28
N GLY A 342 24.22 -3.37 -33.75
CA GLY A 342 25.50 -4.01 -34.02
C GLY A 342 26.69 -3.35 -33.31
N GLN A 343 26.45 -2.43 -32.37
CA GLN A 343 27.50 -1.71 -31.67
C GLN A 343 28.02 -2.53 -30.49
N THR A 344 29.34 -2.65 -30.36
CA THR A 344 30.02 -3.15 -29.16
C THR A 344 30.30 -2.02 -28.17
N ALA A 345 30.77 -2.37 -26.97
CA ALA A 345 31.27 -1.40 -26.00
C ALA A 345 32.36 -0.48 -26.60
N LEU A 346 33.29 -1.04 -27.38
CA LEU A 346 34.36 -0.28 -28.04
C LEU A 346 33.80 0.71 -29.06
N SER A 347 32.92 0.26 -29.96
CA SER A 347 32.33 1.18 -30.96
C SER A 347 31.49 2.26 -30.30
N ALA A 348 30.80 1.96 -29.20
CA ALA A 348 30.06 2.96 -28.43
C ALA A 348 30.98 4.01 -27.80
N ALA A 349 32.13 3.61 -27.23
CA ALA A 349 33.13 4.55 -26.73
C ALA A 349 33.70 5.44 -27.85
N GLN A 350 34.06 4.86 -28.99
CA GLN A 350 34.59 5.59 -30.15
C GLN A 350 33.58 6.59 -30.72
N ALA A 351 32.34 6.16 -30.95
CA ALA A 351 31.27 7.01 -31.47
C ALA A 351 30.93 8.21 -30.57
N ASN A 352 31.23 8.11 -29.26
CA ASN A 352 30.96 9.16 -28.28
C ASN A 352 32.25 9.89 -27.84
N GLY A 353 33.37 9.70 -28.54
CA GLY A 353 34.63 10.40 -28.26
C GLY A 353 35.27 10.05 -26.91
N LYS A 354 34.97 8.88 -26.35
CA LYS A 354 35.48 8.43 -25.04
C LYS A 354 36.82 7.71 -25.21
N THR A 355 37.86 8.48 -25.54
CA THR A 355 39.19 7.96 -25.89
C THR A 355 39.80 7.04 -24.83
N GLU A 356 39.76 7.42 -23.56
CA GLU A 356 40.29 6.59 -22.46
C GLU A 356 39.55 5.26 -22.32
N ALA A 357 38.22 5.27 -22.44
CA ALA A 357 37.40 4.06 -22.42
C ALA A 357 37.73 3.14 -23.60
N ALA A 358 37.88 3.70 -24.81
CA ALA A 358 38.25 2.95 -26.00
C ALA A 358 39.64 2.31 -25.86
N MET A 359 40.63 3.03 -25.33
CA MET A 359 41.97 2.49 -25.07
C MET A 359 41.93 1.35 -24.05
N LEU A 360 41.16 1.49 -22.97
CA LEU A 360 40.99 0.44 -21.96
C LEU A 360 40.35 -0.81 -22.56
N LEU A 361 39.30 -0.65 -23.38
CA LEU A 361 38.62 -1.78 -24.01
C LEU A 361 39.50 -2.49 -25.05
N LEU A 362 40.33 -1.76 -25.80
CA LEU A 362 41.32 -2.35 -26.71
C LEU A 362 42.36 -3.17 -25.95
N LYS A 363 42.84 -2.65 -24.82
CA LYS A 363 43.78 -3.37 -23.95
C LYS A 363 43.15 -4.65 -23.40
N ALA A 364 41.93 -4.56 -22.84
CA ALA A 364 41.21 -5.72 -22.33
C ALA A 364 40.96 -6.78 -23.43
N ALA A 365 40.68 -6.36 -24.66
CA ALA A 365 40.50 -7.26 -25.79
C ALA A 365 41.78 -7.99 -26.22
N ALA A 366 42.94 -7.37 -26.05
CA ALA A 366 44.25 -7.97 -26.35
C ALA A 366 44.76 -8.89 -25.22
N GLU A 367 44.31 -8.69 -23.98
CA GLU A 367 44.64 -9.52 -22.83
C GLU A 367 43.74 -10.77 -22.72
N GLY A 368 42.53 -10.71 -23.30
CA GLY A 368 41.56 -11.80 -23.33
C GLY A 368 41.59 -12.68 -24.60
N SER A 369 42.52 -12.43 -25.52
CA SER A 369 42.76 -13.18 -26.76
C SER A 369 44.03 -14.01 -26.66
#